data_AF-A0A7Y4ZTK3-F1
#
_entry.id   AF-A0A7Y4ZTK3-F1
#
_cell.length_a   1.000
_cell.length_b   1.000
_cell.length_c   1.000
_cell.angle_alpha   90.00
_cell.angle_beta   90.00
_cell.angle_gamma   90.00
#
_symmetry.space_group_name_H-M   'P 1'
#
loop_
_entity.id
_entity.type
_entity.pdbx_description
1 polymer ?
#
loop_
_entity_poly.entity_id
_entity_poly.type
_entity_poly.pdbx_seq_one_letter_code
_entity_poly.pdbx_strand_id
1 'polypeptide(L)'
;MWVRGAAIRPVPAYAHLSRGALETASRLFEGDPGSDRLAAAMVRFETEQPDLSRQVNRILDRPLDETAKALGSFLCLCIWLAFSESFGPRLAALSKDAIAATDESIRVEEELRREHAEEPLDLEDVVLLEQPHVVEWVHEHVDAATDLSREEGEGEVDVDDLHLVYRTALAMSLSLSYGVSPPEGERIREIMA
;
A
#
# COMPACT_ATOMS: atom_id res chain seq x y z
N MET A 1 -15.21 15.73 9.11
CA MET A 1 -15.72 15.57 10.50
C MET A 1 -15.62 14.09 10.80
N TRP A 2 -14.66 13.66 11.62
CA TRP A 2 -14.49 12.24 11.95
C TRP A 2 -15.63 11.80 12.87
N VAL A 3 -16.30 10.70 12.50
CA VAL A 3 -17.39 10.14 13.30
C VAL A 3 -16.75 9.44 14.49
N ARG A 4 -17.24 9.73 15.71
CA ARG A 4 -16.84 8.98 16.91
C ARG A 4 -17.08 7.49 16.65
N GLY A 5 -16.02 6.67 16.68
CA GLY A 5 -16.11 5.22 16.52
C GLY A 5 -15.29 4.60 15.39
N ALA A 6 -14.57 5.38 14.57
CA ALA A 6 -13.70 4.81 13.55
C ALA A 6 -12.48 4.07 14.16
N ALA A 7 -12.21 2.88 13.65
CA ALA A 7 -11.14 1.97 14.07
C ALA A 7 -9.81 2.30 13.42
N ILE A 8 -9.83 2.82 12.18
CA ILE A 8 -8.63 3.34 11.51
C ILE A 8 -8.29 4.71 12.12
N ARG A 9 -7.00 4.96 12.38
CA ARG A 9 -6.54 6.28 12.85
C ARG A 9 -6.30 7.19 11.64
N PRO A 10 -6.57 8.49 11.72
CA PRO A 10 -6.19 9.40 10.64
C PRO A 10 -4.68 9.32 10.37
N VAL A 11 -4.30 9.26 9.10
CA VAL A 11 -2.89 9.34 8.72
C VAL A 11 -2.42 10.78 8.92
N PRO A 12 -1.33 10.99 9.68
CA PRO A 12 -0.78 12.32 9.84
C PRO A 12 -0.36 12.92 8.50
N ALA A 13 -0.60 14.22 8.29
CA ALA A 13 -0.24 14.90 7.04
C ALA A 13 1.26 14.78 6.67
N TYR A 14 2.14 14.67 7.67
CA TYR A 14 3.58 14.48 7.44
C TYR A 14 3.96 13.07 6.93
N ALA A 15 2.99 12.15 6.86
CA ALA A 15 3.14 10.76 6.43
C ALA A 15 2.39 10.50 5.10
N HIS A 16 1.86 11.55 4.46
CA HIS A 16 1.24 11.46 3.14
C HIS A 16 2.29 11.33 2.04
N LEU A 17 2.08 10.40 1.12
CA LEU A 17 2.89 10.33 -0.10
C LEU A 17 2.39 11.33 -1.13
N SER A 18 3.34 11.98 -1.81
CA SER A 18 3.03 12.77 -2.99
C SER A 18 2.97 11.88 -4.23
N ARG A 19 2.12 12.27 -5.19
CA ARG A 19 2.07 11.66 -6.53
C ARG A 19 3.45 11.57 -7.19
N GLY A 20 4.25 12.64 -7.11
CA GLY A 20 5.60 12.68 -7.70
C GLY A 20 6.59 11.68 -7.08
N ALA A 21 6.41 11.31 -5.80
CA ALA A 21 7.24 10.28 -5.16
C ALA A 21 6.94 8.89 -5.73
N LEU A 22 5.65 8.57 -5.94
CA LEU A 22 5.22 7.31 -6.55
C LEU A 22 5.71 7.19 -8.00
N GLU A 23 5.59 8.26 -8.79
CA GLU A 23 6.12 8.29 -10.17
C GLU A 23 7.64 8.17 -10.23
N THR A 24 8.35 8.75 -9.26
CA THR A 24 9.80 8.63 -9.18
C THR A 24 10.20 7.20 -8.85
N ALA A 25 9.47 6.54 -7.95
CA ALA A 25 9.71 5.14 -7.61
C ALA A 25 9.43 4.20 -8.80
N SER A 26 8.31 4.38 -9.51
CA SER A 26 7.94 3.54 -10.66
C SER A 26 8.95 3.62 -11.80
N ARG A 27 9.47 4.82 -12.09
CA ARG A 27 10.48 5.07 -13.14
C ARG A 27 11.77 4.26 -12.96
N LEU A 28 12.08 3.80 -11.75
CA LEU A 28 13.28 2.97 -11.53
C LEU A 28 13.18 1.61 -12.20
N PHE A 29 11.96 1.15 -12.47
CA PHE A 29 11.64 -0.14 -13.08
C PHE A 29 11.17 -0.04 -14.54
N GLU A 30 11.05 1.18 -15.07
CA GLU A 30 10.75 1.39 -16.49
C GLU A 30 11.90 0.86 -17.38
N GLY A 31 11.56 0.04 -18.38
CA GLY A 31 12.44 -0.31 -19.49
C GLY A 31 13.19 -1.65 -19.42
N ASP A 32 13.16 -2.37 -18.29
CA ASP A 32 13.74 -3.73 -18.22
C ASP A 32 13.11 -4.59 -17.09
N PRO A 33 12.05 -5.38 -17.40
CA PRO A 33 11.46 -6.32 -16.46
C PRO A 33 12.43 -7.48 -16.20
N GLY A 34 13.04 -7.48 -15.00
CA GLY A 34 14.09 -8.43 -14.61
C GLY A 34 15.45 -7.77 -14.30
N SER A 35 15.55 -6.45 -14.37
CA SER A 35 16.80 -5.73 -14.11
C SER A 35 17.35 -5.97 -12.69
N ASP A 36 18.68 -5.86 -12.57
CA ASP A 36 19.41 -5.87 -11.28
C ASP A 36 18.83 -4.89 -10.25
N ARG A 37 18.14 -3.84 -10.72
CA ARG A 37 17.48 -2.84 -9.85
C ARG A 37 16.29 -3.40 -9.12
N LEU A 38 15.46 -4.22 -9.77
CA LEU A 38 14.33 -4.88 -9.13
C LEU A 38 14.81 -5.84 -8.04
N ALA A 39 15.80 -6.68 -8.37
CA ALA A 39 16.41 -7.59 -7.41
C ALA A 39 17.05 -6.84 -6.22
N ALA A 40 17.77 -5.74 -6.49
CA ALA A 40 18.34 -4.91 -5.44
C ALA A 40 17.26 -4.26 -4.55
N ALA A 41 16.16 -3.78 -5.15
CA ALA A 41 15.03 -3.21 -4.42
C ALA A 41 14.34 -4.26 -3.54
N MET A 42 14.15 -5.48 -4.04
CA MET A 42 13.60 -6.60 -3.25
C MET A 42 14.49 -6.92 -2.05
N VAL A 43 15.80 -7.08 -2.25
CA VAL A 43 16.75 -7.35 -1.15
C VAL A 43 16.74 -6.22 -0.12
N ARG A 44 16.69 -4.97 -0.57
CA ARG A 44 16.62 -3.81 0.33
C ARG A 44 15.29 -3.78 1.08
N PHE A 45 14.17 -4.07 0.42
CA PHE A 45 12.85 -4.16 1.07
C PHE A 45 12.83 -5.25 2.15
N GLU A 46 13.37 -6.42 1.85
CA GLU A 46 13.48 -7.52 2.82
C GLU A 46 14.37 -7.18 4.02
N THR A 47 15.41 -6.37 3.79
CA THR A 47 16.35 -5.95 4.84
C THR A 47 15.76 -4.84 5.72
N GLU A 48 15.14 -3.82 5.12
CA GLU A 48 14.61 -2.65 5.84
C GLU A 48 13.23 -2.90 6.44
N GLN A 49 12.42 -3.76 5.83
CA GLN A 49 11.04 -4.05 6.25
C GLN A 49 10.79 -5.57 6.34
N PRO A 50 11.54 -6.31 7.20
CA PRO A 50 11.56 -7.77 7.20
C PRO A 50 10.22 -8.43 7.56
N ASP A 51 9.41 -7.80 8.41
CA ASP A 51 8.09 -8.34 8.77
C ASP A 51 7.06 -8.07 7.68
N LEU A 52 7.06 -6.86 7.11
CA LEU A 52 6.16 -6.47 6.03
C LEU A 52 6.46 -7.24 4.74
N SER A 53 7.74 -7.37 4.36
CA SER A 53 8.15 -8.16 3.19
C SER A 53 7.69 -9.61 3.31
N ARG A 54 7.84 -10.22 4.49
CA ARG A 54 7.36 -11.59 4.74
C ARG A 54 5.84 -11.71 4.66
N GLN A 55 5.09 -10.68 5.02
CA GLN A 55 3.64 -10.68 4.87
C GLN A 55 3.24 -10.55 3.40
N VAL A 56 3.82 -9.58 2.69
CA VAL A 56 3.57 -9.36 1.26
C VAL A 56 3.93 -10.61 0.45
N ASN A 57 5.13 -11.18 0.66
CA ASN A 57 5.56 -12.40 -0.03
C ASN A 57 4.61 -13.57 0.24
N ARG A 58 4.10 -13.73 1.48
CA ARG A 58 3.11 -14.79 1.77
C ARG A 58 1.83 -14.64 0.95
N ILE A 59 1.41 -13.41 0.67
CA ILE A 59 0.23 -13.14 -0.15
C ILE A 59 0.55 -13.40 -1.62
N LEU A 60 1.70 -12.93 -2.11
CA LEU A 60 2.13 -13.09 -3.50
C LEU A 60 2.59 -14.52 -3.85
N ASP A 61 2.88 -15.35 -2.86
CA ASP A 61 3.19 -16.79 -3.00
C ASP A 61 1.93 -17.66 -3.10
N ARG A 62 0.74 -17.08 -2.94
CA ARG A 62 -0.51 -17.77 -3.26
C ARG A 62 -0.53 -18.12 -4.76
N PRO A 63 -1.33 -19.11 -5.19
CA PRO A 63 -1.49 -19.43 -6.60
C PRO A 63 -2.28 -18.31 -7.30
N LEU A 64 -1.62 -17.19 -7.55
CA LEU A 64 -2.12 -16.07 -8.33
C LEU A 64 -1.79 -16.30 -9.81
N ASP A 65 -2.58 -15.73 -10.69
CA ASP A 65 -2.13 -15.56 -12.07
C ASP A 65 -0.84 -14.72 -12.16
N GLU A 66 -0.09 -14.91 -13.25
CA GLU A 66 1.23 -14.30 -13.42
C GLU A 66 1.14 -12.76 -13.52
N THR A 67 0.05 -12.23 -14.09
CA THR A 67 -0.17 -10.78 -14.23
C THR A 67 -0.37 -10.13 -12.86
N ALA A 68 -1.26 -10.67 -12.04
CA ALA A 68 -1.54 -10.23 -10.68
C ALA A 68 -0.29 -10.35 -9.81
N LYS A 69 0.46 -11.45 -9.91
CA LYS A 69 1.71 -11.63 -9.16
C LYS A 69 2.78 -10.60 -9.53
N ALA A 70 2.98 -10.35 -10.82
CA ALA A 70 3.92 -9.35 -11.31
C ALA A 70 3.51 -7.93 -10.88
N LEU A 71 2.23 -7.59 -11.08
CA LEU A 71 1.66 -6.32 -10.66
C LEU A 71 1.80 -6.12 -9.14
N GLY A 72 1.50 -7.13 -8.33
CA GLY A 72 1.55 -7.02 -6.88
C GLY A 72 2.95 -6.82 -6.34
N SER A 73 3.93 -7.53 -6.91
CA SER A 73 5.34 -7.31 -6.61
C SER A 73 5.74 -5.87 -6.95
N PHE A 74 5.36 -5.39 -8.14
CA PHE A 74 5.66 -4.05 -8.61
C PHE A 74 5.03 -2.95 -7.72
N LEU A 75 3.72 -3.04 -7.44
CA LEU A 75 2.99 -2.06 -6.63
C LEU A 75 3.58 -1.97 -5.22
N CYS A 76 3.78 -3.11 -4.56
CA CYS A 76 4.31 -3.14 -3.19
C CYS A 76 5.72 -2.53 -3.12
N LEU A 77 6.61 -2.88 -4.06
CA LEU A 77 7.96 -2.34 -4.10
C LEU A 77 7.96 -0.83 -4.40
N CYS A 78 7.15 -0.36 -5.35
CA CYS A 78 7.06 1.07 -5.66
C CYS A 78 6.54 1.88 -4.48
N ILE A 79 5.49 1.41 -3.81
CA ILE A 79 4.93 2.08 -2.63
C ILE A 79 5.98 2.14 -1.52
N TRP A 80 6.60 1.01 -1.16
CA TRP A 80 7.65 1.02 -0.14
C TRP A 80 8.82 1.91 -0.52
N LEU A 81 9.26 1.87 -1.77
CA LEU A 81 10.38 2.68 -2.23
C LEU A 81 10.04 4.17 -2.18
N ALA A 82 8.82 4.56 -2.55
CA ALA A 82 8.33 5.93 -2.41
C ALA A 82 8.36 6.38 -0.93
N PHE A 83 7.95 5.52 0.01
CA PHE A 83 8.07 5.80 1.45
C PHE A 83 9.53 5.91 1.90
N SER A 84 10.38 4.93 1.53
CA SER A 84 11.79 4.87 1.95
C SER A 84 12.56 6.10 1.45
N GLU A 85 12.35 6.52 0.21
CA GLU A 85 13.02 7.70 -0.37
C GLU A 85 12.42 9.02 0.16
N SER A 86 11.12 9.09 0.44
CA SER A 86 10.47 10.33 0.92
C SER A 86 10.75 10.61 2.40
N PHE A 87 10.80 9.57 3.23
CA PHE A 87 10.88 9.72 4.68
C PHE A 87 12.22 9.25 5.26
N GLY A 88 12.97 8.43 4.53
CA GLY A 88 14.31 7.98 4.92
C GLY A 88 14.35 7.44 6.35
N PRO A 89 15.22 7.97 7.23
CA PRO A 89 15.32 7.51 8.62
C PRO A 89 14.05 7.65 9.46
N ARG A 90 13.07 8.44 9.02
CA ARG A 90 11.78 8.58 9.73
C ARG A 90 10.84 7.40 9.50
N LEU A 91 11.06 6.59 8.46
CA LEU A 91 10.31 5.37 8.24
C LEU A 91 10.90 4.26 9.10
N ALA A 92 10.18 3.86 10.15
CA ALA A 92 10.59 2.74 10.98
C ALA A 92 10.32 1.40 10.27
N ALA A 93 11.13 0.39 10.58
CA ALA A 93 10.81 -0.99 10.27
C ALA A 93 9.53 -1.38 11.03
N LEU A 94 8.49 -1.82 10.31
CA LEU A 94 7.24 -2.22 10.94
C LEU A 94 7.41 -3.57 11.62
N SER A 95 6.87 -3.70 12.83
CA SER A 95 6.79 -4.99 13.53
C SER A 95 5.57 -5.78 13.07
N LYS A 96 5.61 -7.11 13.26
CA LYS A 96 4.43 -7.98 13.06
C LYS A 96 3.17 -7.46 13.76
N ASP A 97 3.33 -6.97 14.99
CA ASP A 97 2.20 -6.50 15.80
C ASP A 97 1.63 -5.19 15.23
N ALA A 98 2.48 -4.28 14.74
CA ALA A 98 2.03 -3.04 14.11
C ALA A 98 1.27 -3.28 12.81
N ILE A 99 1.77 -4.22 12.00
CA ILE A 99 1.12 -4.71 10.79
C ILE A 99 -0.24 -5.33 11.11
N ALA A 100 -0.27 -6.29 12.05
CA ALA A 100 -1.50 -6.97 12.46
C ALA A 100 -2.53 -6.02 13.06
N ALA A 101 -2.08 -5.01 13.82
CA ALA A 101 -2.96 -3.97 14.35
C ALA A 101 -3.58 -3.12 13.24
N THR A 102 -2.84 -2.86 12.15
CA THR A 102 -3.36 -2.14 10.98
C THR A 102 -4.42 -2.96 10.26
N ASP A 103 -4.12 -4.24 9.99
CA ASP A 103 -5.08 -5.18 9.37
C ASP A 103 -6.36 -5.33 10.20
N GLU A 104 -6.23 -5.44 11.52
CA GLU A 104 -7.39 -5.54 12.41
C GLU A 104 -8.18 -4.23 12.44
N SER A 105 -7.51 -3.07 12.41
CA SER A 105 -8.19 -1.78 12.33
C SER A 105 -8.99 -1.64 11.03
N ILE A 106 -8.43 -2.11 9.91
CA ILE A 106 -9.12 -2.16 8.61
C ILE A 106 -10.34 -3.08 8.71
N ARG A 107 -10.16 -4.29 9.24
CA ARG A 107 -11.24 -5.28 9.37
C ARG A 107 -12.41 -4.74 10.21
N VAL A 108 -12.10 -4.13 11.35
CA VAL A 108 -13.11 -3.54 12.25
C VAL A 108 -13.79 -2.34 11.58
N GLU A 109 -13.05 -1.49 10.86
CA GLU A 109 -13.64 -0.37 10.13
C GLU A 109 -14.66 -0.85 9.08
N GLU A 110 -14.29 -1.85 8.27
CA GLU A 110 -15.17 -2.45 7.28
C GLU A 110 -16.42 -3.10 7.90
N GLU A 111 -16.26 -3.77 9.04
CA GLU A 111 -17.37 -4.35 9.80
C GLU A 111 -18.33 -3.27 10.31
N LEU A 112 -17.81 -2.24 10.97
CA LEU A 112 -18.59 -1.11 11.49
C LEU A 112 -19.34 -0.39 10.37
N ARG A 113 -18.71 -0.18 9.22
CA ARG A 113 -19.34 0.50 8.08
C ARG A 113 -20.40 -0.35 7.42
N ARG A 114 -20.19 -1.66 7.30
CA ARG A 114 -21.21 -2.60 6.82
C ARG A 114 -22.46 -2.61 7.70
N GLU A 115 -22.29 -2.43 9.02
CA GLU A 115 -23.40 -2.43 9.97
C GLU A 115 -24.14 -1.09 10.10
N HIS A 116 -23.46 0.04 9.83
CA HIS A 116 -23.97 1.37 10.19
C HIS A 116 -24.07 2.39 9.06
N ALA A 117 -23.47 2.15 7.88
CA ALA A 117 -23.50 3.10 6.78
C ALA A 117 -24.63 2.76 5.77
N GLU A 118 -25.27 3.80 5.23
CA GLU A 118 -26.26 3.66 4.15
C GLU A 118 -25.60 3.15 2.85
N GLU A 119 -24.32 3.45 2.65
CA GLU A 119 -23.44 2.88 1.63
C GLU A 119 -22.23 2.21 2.31
N PRO A 120 -21.94 0.93 2.05
CA PRO A 120 -20.78 0.26 2.62
C PRO A 120 -19.51 0.81 1.96
N LEU A 121 -18.81 1.69 2.67
CA LEU A 121 -17.49 2.16 2.26
C LEU A 121 -16.46 1.06 2.57
N ASP A 122 -15.56 0.82 1.63
CA ASP A 122 -14.55 -0.23 1.72
C ASP A 122 -13.15 0.32 2.10
N LEU A 123 -12.13 -0.54 2.09
CA LEU A 123 -10.75 -0.13 2.38
C LEU A 123 -10.30 1.00 1.46
N GLU A 124 -10.68 0.97 0.18
CA GLU A 124 -10.28 1.99 -0.79
C GLU A 124 -10.78 3.36 -0.35
N ASP A 125 -12.04 3.48 0.05
CA ASP A 125 -12.60 4.76 0.50
C ASP A 125 -11.82 5.34 1.68
N VAL A 126 -11.40 4.48 2.61
CA VAL A 126 -10.59 4.93 3.75
C VAL A 126 -9.20 5.38 3.28
N VAL A 127 -8.56 4.59 2.42
CA VAL A 127 -7.22 4.94 1.90
C VAL A 127 -7.31 6.15 0.99
N LEU A 128 -8.41 6.38 0.29
CA LEU A 128 -8.64 7.53 -0.57
C LEU A 128 -8.71 8.83 0.25
N LEU A 129 -9.33 8.78 1.42
CA LEU A 129 -9.37 9.91 2.35
C LEU A 129 -7.99 10.23 2.95
N GLU A 130 -7.17 9.20 3.17
CA GLU A 130 -5.91 9.32 3.91
C GLU A 130 -4.66 9.40 3.03
N GLN A 131 -4.69 8.83 1.82
CA GLN A 131 -3.61 8.68 0.85
C GLN A 131 -4.17 8.72 -0.59
N PRO A 132 -4.83 9.82 -1.01
CA PRO A 132 -5.55 9.88 -2.30
C PRO A 132 -4.64 9.57 -3.50
N HIS A 133 -3.40 10.07 -3.46
CA HIS A 133 -2.44 9.84 -4.54
C HIS A 133 -1.98 8.38 -4.65
N VAL A 134 -2.04 7.61 -3.57
CA VAL A 134 -1.73 6.17 -3.61
C VAL A 134 -2.86 5.44 -4.32
N VAL A 135 -4.11 5.72 -3.97
CA VAL A 135 -5.28 5.08 -4.61
C VAL A 135 -5.30 5.37 -6.11
N GLU A 136 -5.21 6.65 -6.50
CA GLU A 136 -5.17 7.06 -7.91
C GLU A 136 -4.04 6.37 -8.67
N TRP A 137 -2.84 6.33 -8.09
CA TRP A 137 -1.68 5.71 -8.73
C TRP A 137 -1.81 4.19 -8.86
N VAL A 138 -2.37 3.51 -7.86
CA VAL A 138 -2.62 2.07 -7.92
C VAL A 138 -3.66 1.75 -8.99
N HIS A 139 -4.76 2.51 -9.08
CA HIS A 139 -5.77 2.34 -10.13
C HIS A 139 -5.18 2.41 -11.53
N GLU A 140 -4.38 3.44 -11.81
CA GLU A 140 -3.76 3.60 -13.13
C GLU A 140 -2.89 2.38 -13.53
N HIS A 141 -2.20 1.77 -12.57
CA HIS A 141 -1.36 0.60 -12.84
C HIS A 141 -2.16 -0.70 -12.94
N VAL A 142 -3.25 -0.82 -12.17
CA VAL A 142 -4.20 -1.92 -12.31
C VAL A 142 -4.85 -1.87 -13.70
N ASP A 143 -5.37 -0.71 -14.10
CA ASP A 143 -5.98 -0.50 -15.41
C ASP A 143 -4.97 -0.82 -16.53
N ALA A 144 -3.76 -0.24 -16.46
CA ALA A 144 -2.70 -0.49 -17.44
C ALA A 144 -2.32 -1.98 -17.55
N ALA A 145 -2.21 -2.69 -16.43
CA ALA A 145 -1.88 -4.11 -16.43
C ALA A 145 -2.99 -4.96 -17.06
N THR A 146 -4.26 -4.67 -16.75
CA THR A 146 -5.40 -5.39 -17.32
C THR A 146 -5.57 -5.13 -18.82
N ASP A 147 -5.30 -3.90 -19.28
CA ASP A 147 -5.33 -3.56 -20.69
C ASP A 147 -4.21 -4.24 -21.47
N LEU A 148 -2.98 -4.24 -20.93
CA LEU A 148 -1.84 -4.95 -21.53
C LEU A 148 -2.09 -6.45 -21.65
N SER A 149 -2.56 -7.10 -20.57
CA SER A 149 -2.88 -8.53 -20.57
C SER A 149 -3.91 -8.90 -21.66
N ARG A 150 -4.91 -8.03 -21.86
CA ARG A 150 -5.92 -8.17 -22.92
C ARG A 150 -5.31 -8.02 -24.32
N GLU A 151 -4.39 -7.08 -24.50
CA GLU A 151 -3.72 -6.83 -25.78
C GLU A 151 -2.74 -7.94 -26.17
N GLU A 152 -2.01 -8.50 -25.19
CA GLU A 152 -1.03 -9.57 -25.40
C GLU A 152 -1.67 -10.97 -25.53
N GLY A 153 -2.97 -11.07 -25.26
CA GLY A 153 -3.73 -12.31 -25.41
C GLY A 153 -3.43 -13.34 -24.32
N GLU A 154 -2.93 -12.89 -23.16
CA GLU A 154 -2.58 -13.75 -22.02
C GLU A 154 -3.81 -14.29 -21.28
N GLY A 155 -5.01 -13.82 -21.63
CA GLY A 155 -6.28 -14.24 -21.03
C GLY A 155 -6.96 -13.08 -20.31
N GLU A 156 -8.06 -13.39 -19.62
CA GLU A 156 -8.66 -12.44 -18.67
C GLU A 156 -7.94 -12.62 -17.33
N VAL A 157 -7.45 -11.52 -16.76
CA VAL A 157 -6.84 -11.51 -15.41
C VAL A 157 -7.89 -11.95 -14.40
N ASP A 158 -7.51 -12.84 -13.49
CA ASP A 158 -8.39 -13.28 -12.41
C ASP A 158 -8.70 -12.07 -11.49
N VAL A 159 -9.97 -11.70 -11.44
CA VAL A 159 -10.44 -10.53 -10.70
C VAL A 159 -10.21 -10.68 -9.20
N ASP A 160 -10.29 -11.90 -8.66
CA ASP A 160 -10.06 -12.15 -7.23
C ASP A 160 -8.57 -12.00 -6.89
N ASP A 161 -7.68 -12.48 -7.77
CA ASP A 161 -6.23 -12.32 -7.61
C ASP A 161 -5.82 -10.85 -7.73
N LEU A 162 -6.39 -10.13 -8.69
CA LEU A 162 -6.17 -8.69 -8.87
C LEU A 162 -6.68 -7.90 -7.65
N HIS A 163 -7.87 -8.22 -7.15
CA HIS A 163 -8.44 -7.57 -5.98
C HIS A 163 -7.60 -7.84 -4.72
N LEU A 164 -7.07 -9.05 -4.57
CA LEU A 164 -6.18 -9.38 -3.46
C LEU A 164 -4.89 -8.55 -3.48
N VAL A 165 -4.29 -8.41 -4.66
CA VAL A 165 -3.07 -7.60 -4.86
C VAL A 165 -3.34 -6.13 -4.62
N TYR A 166 -4.43 -5.61 -5.18
CA TYR A 166 -4.91 -4.25 -4.97
C TYR A 166 -5.07 -3.94 -3.48
N ARG A 167 -5.83 -4.78 -2.76
CA ARG A 167 -6.06 -4.64 -1.32
C ARG A 167 -4.75 -4.67 -0.53
N THR A 168 -3.82 -5.55 -0.92
CA THR A 168 -2.51 -5.67 -0.27
C THR A 168 -1.69 -4.39 -0.41
N ALA A 169 -1.65 -3.79 -1.60
CA ALA A 169 -0.95 -2.53 -1.86
C ALA A 169 -1.52 -1.38 -1.01
N LEU A 170 -2.85 -1.27 -0.93
CA LEU A 170 -3.51 -0.25 -0.13
C LEU A 170 -3.26 -0.43 1.39
N ALA A 171 -3.45 -1.63 1.92
CA ALA A 171 -3.21 -1.92 3.33
C ALA A 171 -1.74 -1.69 3.74
N MET A 172 -0.82 -2.05 2.85
CA MET A 172 0.61 -1.76 3.02
C MET A 172 0.88 -0.26 3.10
N SER A 173 0.23 0.56 2.28
CA SER A 173 0.40 2.02 2.31
C SER A 173 0.00 2.64 3.65
N LEU A 174 -1.11 2.18 4.26
CA LEU A 174 -1.54 2.62 5.59
C LEU A 174 -0.54 2.18 6.67
N SER A 175 -0.10 0.93 6.60
CA SER A 175 0.88 0.37 7.54
C SER A 175 2.18 1.18 7.53
N LEU A 176 2.70 1.50 6.34
CA LEU A 176 3.89 2.33 6.18
C LEU A 176 3.68 3.76 6.69
N SER A 177 2.50 4.34 6.43
CA SER A 177 2.14 5.66 6.93
C SER A 177 2.21 5.75 8.46
N TYR A 178 1.74 4.73 9.17
CA TYR A 178 1.83 4.67 10.62
C TYR A 178 3.25 4.42 11.13
N GLY A 179 4.15 3.90 10.28
CA GLY A 179 5.57 3.75 10.57
C GLY A 179 6.38 5.04 10.44
N VAL A 180 5.79 6.12 9.91
CA VAL A 180 6.49 7.41 9.73
C VAL A 180 6.46 8.21 11.03
N SER A 181 7.64 8.50 11.58
CA SER A 181 7.79 9.42 12.73
C SER A 181 7.59 10.87 12.29
N PRO A 182 7.15 11.81 13.14
CA PRO A 182 7.04 13.24 12.80
C PRO A 182 8.42 13.87 12.46
N PRO A 183 8.47 14.96 11.68
CA PRO A 183 9.69 15.72 11.45
C PRO A 183 10.19 16.37 12.76
N GLU A 184 11.49 16.61 12.85
CA GLU A 184 12.09 17.26 14.04
C GLU A 184 11.42 18.61 14.34
N GLY A 185 10.97 18.79 15.58
CA GLY A 185 10.34 20.03 16.06
C GLY A 185 8.81 20.03 16.02
N GLU A 186 8.17 19.05 15.38
CA GLU A 186 6.71 18.89 15.42
C GLU A 186 6.33 18.04 16.65
N ARG A 187 5.87 18.69 17.73
CA ARG A 187 5.26 17.94 18.85
C ARG A 187 3.98 17.31 18.31
N ILE A 188 3.83 16.00 18.51
CA ILE A 188 2.55 15.29 18.39
C ILE A 188 1.54 16.10 19.19
N ARG A 189 0.65 16.82 18.51
CA ARG A 189 -0.56 17.33 19.16
C ARG A 189 -1.41 16.09 19.39
N GLU A 190 -1.14 15.40 20.50
CA GLU A 190 -2.07 14.41 21.03
C GLU A 190 -3.40 15.12 21.16
N ILE A 191 -4.35 14.68 20.33
CA ILE A 191 -5.73 15.12 20.37
C ILE A 191 -6.30 14.54 21.67
N MET A 192 -6.16 15.29 22.77
CA MET A 192 -7.11 15.22 23.86
C MET A 192 -8.36 15.99 23.43
N ALA A 193 -9.32 15.30 22.84
CA ALA A 193 -10.70 15.77 22.65
C ALA A 193 -11.69 14.60 22.67
#